data_AF-A0A1E4R6W2-F1
#
_entry.id   AF-A0A1E4R6W2-F1
#
_cell.length_a   1.000
_cell.length_b   1.000
_cell.length_c   1.000
_cell.angle_alpha   90.00
_cell.angle_beta   90.00
_cell.angle_gamma   90.00
#
_symmetry.space_group_name_H-M   'P 1'
#
loop_
_entity.id
_entity.type
_entity.pdbx_description
1 polymer ?
#
loop_
_entity_poly.entity_id
_entity_poly.type
_entity_poly.pdbx_seq_one_letter_code
_entity_poly.pdbx_strand_id
1 'polypeptide(L)'
;MDGKQIVVKAGGIVNFIDKYKFKVNADYIRYANDIKPLLLQVVVSDAQWSLAAGKILEALMLAIKQVEGQDVQAEFKRACKEFDSVISNMNGGKSYGI
;
A
#
# COMPACT_ATOMS: atom_id res chain seq x y z
N MET A 1 0.40 17.49 -3.09
CA MET A 1 -0.35 16.23 -3.09
C MET A 1 -0.88 16.06 -1.68
N ASP A 2 -2.19 15.91 -1.51
CA ASP A 2 -2.78 15.70 -0.17
C ASP A 2 -2.66 14.23 0.27
N GLY A 3 -2.98 13.92 1.54
CA GLY A 3 -2.84 12.58 2.09
C GLY A 3 -3.66 11.52 1.34
N LYS A 4 -4.88 11.86 0.91
CA LYS A 4 -5.74 10.99 0.10
C LYS A 4 -5.05 10.60 -1.22
N GLN A 5 -4.52 11.57 -1.95
CA GLN A 5 -3.84 11.33 -3.22
C GLN A 5 -2.62 10.41 -3.05
N ILE A 6 -1.84 10.59 -1.98
CA ILE A 6 -0.69 9.75 -1.67
C ILE A 6 -1.13 8.31 -1.38
N VAL A 7 -2.15 8.12 -0.54
CA VAL A 7 -2.71 6.79 -0.21
C VAL A 7 -3.25 6.09 -1.47
N VAL A 8 -4.03 6.78 -2.31
CA VAL A 8 -4.55 6.19 -3.56
C VAL A 8 -3.43 5.76 -4.50
N LYS A 9 -2.41 6.62 -4.66
CA LYS A 9 -1.26 6.33 -5.53
C LYS A 9 -0.46 5.12 -5.03
N ALA A 10 -0.23 5.04 -3.73
CA ALA A 10 0.42 3.89 -3.10
C ALA A 10 -0.39 2.59 -3.24
N GLY A 11 -1.72 2.67 -3.12
CA GLY A 11 -2.60 1.51 -3.28
C GLY A 11 -2.58 0.97 -4.70
N GLY A 12 -2.51 1.85 -5.69
CA GLY A 12 -2.30 1.47 -7.08
C GLY A 12 -1.00 0.69 -7.29
N ILE A 13 0.09 1.07 -6.62
CA ILE A 13 1.38 0.36 -6.70
C ILE A 13 1.28 -1.03 -6.08
N VAL A 14 0.71 -1.13 -4.87
CA VAL A 14 0.52 -2.40 -4.16
C VAL A 14 -0.31 -3.37 -5.02
N ASN A 15 -1.44 -2.89 -5.55
CA ASN A 15 -2.31 -3.68 -6.42
C ASN A 15 -1.60 -4.10 -7.72
N PHE A 16 -0.81 -3.19 -8.32
CA PHE A 16 -0.02 -3.52 -9.50
C PHE A 16 0.98 -4.64 -9.21
N ILE A 17 1.75 -4.56 -8.13
CA ILE A 17 2.73 -5.59 -7.77
C ILE A 17 2.05 -6.95 -7.57
N ASP A 18 0.92 -6.96 -6.86
CA ASP A 18 0.14 -8.17 -6.61
C ASP A 18 -0.41 -8.79 -7.91
N LYS A 19 -1.02 -7.98 -8.78
CA LYS A 19 -1.57 -8.41 -10.07
C LYS A 19 -0.53 -9.09 -10.96
N TYR A 20 0.72 -8.62 -10.90
CA TYR A 20 1.84 -9.20 -11.65
C TYR A 20 2.54 -10.34 -10.89
N LYS A 21 1.96 -10.82 -9.79
CA LYS A 21 2.53 -11.89 -8.96
C LYS A 21 3.97 -11.61 -8.56
N PHE A 22 4.26 -10.35 -8.19
CA PHE A 22 5.58 -9.87 -7.82
C PHE A 22 6.64 -9.91 -8.95
N LYS A 23 6.24 -10.18 -10.20
CA LYS A 23 7.13 -10.16 -11.38
C LYS A 23 7.15 -8.76 -12.02
N VAL A 24 7.60 -7.76 -11.26
CA VAL A 24 7.67 -6.36 -11.70
C VAL A 24 9.10 -5.95 -12.08
N ASN A 25 9.23 -4.93 -12.94
CA ASN A 25 10.54 -4.41 -13.32
C ASN A 25 11.18 -3.55 -12.20
N ALA A 26 12.47 -3.24 -12.36
CA ALA A 26 13.22 -2.43 -11.38
C ALA A 26 12.66 -1.00 -11.24
N ASP A 27 12.10 -0.42 -12.30
CA ASP A 27 11.52 0.92 -12.27
C ASP A 27 10.31 1.00 -11.32
N TYR A 28 9.48 -0.04 -11.27
CA TYR A 28 8.35 -0.11 -10.34
C TYR A 28 8.80 -0.21 -8.88
N ILE A 29 9.89 -0.93 -8.60
CA ILE A 29 10.47 -1.00 -7.25
C ILE A 29 11.09 0.34 -6.85
N ARG A 30 11.76 1.02 -7.79
CA ARG A 30 12.24 2.39 -7.54
C ARG A 30 11.08 3.32 -7.19
N TYR A 31 10.00 3.26 -7.98
CA TYR A 31 8.81 4.06 -7.75
C TYR A 31 8.11 3.74 -6.41
N ALA A 32 8.07 2.46 -6.01
CA ALA A 32 7.62 2.02 -4.70
C ALA A 32 8.50 2.57 -3.57
N ASN A 33 9.81 2.65 -3.77
CA ASN A 33 10.71 3.27 -2.79
C ASN A 33 10.54 4.79 -2.71
N ASP A 34 10.28 5.46 -3.84
CA ASP A 34 10.07 6.92 -3.88
C ASP A 34 8.78 7.34 -3.15
N ILE A 35 7.75 6.49 -3.11
CA ILE A 35 6.48 6.81 -2.44
C ILE A 35 6.50 6.55 -0.92
N LYS A 36 7.40 5.67 -0.43
CA LYS A 36 7.54 5.36 1.02
C LYS A 36 7.67 6.61 1.91
N PRO A 37 8.59 7.56 1.66
CA PRO A 37 8.72 8.74 2.51
C PRO A 37 7.46 9.61 2.52
N LEU A 38 6.75 9.68 1.39
CA LEU A 38 5.48 10.41 1.30
C LEU A 38 4.40 9.73 2.15
N LEU A 39 4.31 8.40 2.12
CA LEU A 39 3.40 7.66 2.99
C LEU A 39 3.73 7.87 4.47
N LEU A 40 5.01 7.82 4.83
CA LEU A 40 5.45 8.05 6.21
C LEU A 40 5.04 9.45 6.69
N GLN A 41 5.15 10.46 5.83
CA GLN A 41 4.67 11.80 6.14
C GLN A 41 3.17 11.81 6.44
N VAL A 42 2.35 11.15 5.61
CA VAL A 42 0.89 11.05 5.82
C VAL A 42 0.56 10.34 7.14
N VAL A 43 1.30 9.27 7.47
CA VAL A 43 1.15 8.57 8.77
C VAL A 43 1.32 9.53 9.95
N VAL A 44 2.26 10.45 9.87
CA VAL A 44 2.59 11.36 10.96
C VAL A 44 1.70 12.62 10.98
N SER A 45 1.35 13.17 9.81
CA SER A 45 0.77 14.51 9.72
C SER A 45 -0.72 14.57 9.36
N ASP A 46 -1.32 13.47 8.89
CA ASP A 46 -2.71 13.47 8.40
C ASP A 46 -3.60 12.57 9.26
N ALA A 47 -4.33 13.16 10.21
CA ALA A 47 -5.18 12.40 11.15
C ALA A 47 -6.27 11.58 10.45
N GLN A 48 -6.75 12.02 9.28
CA GLN A 48 -7.79 11.31 8.53
C GLN A 48 -7.20 10.09 7.81
N TRP A 49 -6.04 10.24 7.18
CA TRP A 49 -5.44 9.21 6.32
C TRP A 49 -4.34 8.39 6.98
N SER A 50 -3.92 8.75 8.20
CA SER A 50 -2.79 8.13 8.91
C SER A 50 -2.93 6.61 9.01
N LEU A 51 -4.11 6.11 9.40
CA LEU A 51 -4.35 4.67 9.53
C LEU A 51 -4.24 3.94 8.17
N ALA A 52 -4.87 4.49 7.13
CA ALA A 52 -4.80 3.92 5.78
C ALA A 52 -3.37 3.96 5.22
N ALA A 53 -2.66 5.07 5.42
CA ALA A 53 -1.27 5.23 5.03
C ALA A 53 -0.34 4.26 5.78
N GLY A 54 -0.61 3.96 7.05
CA GLY A 54 0.15 2.97 7.81
C GLY A 54 0.00 1.56 7.23
N LYS A 55 -1.24 1.16 6.91
CA LYS A 55 -1.51 -0.18 6.34
C LYS A 55 -0.97 -0.35 4.93
N ILE A 56 -1.03 0.70 4.12
CA ILE A 56 -0.48 0.64 2.78
C ILE A 56 1.05 0.68 2.78
N LEU A 57 1.66 1.35 3.76
CA LEU A 57 3.12 1.31 3.98
C LEU A 57 3.56 -0.11 4.37
N GLU A 58 2.82 -0.79 5.26
CA GLU A 58 3.05 -2.20 5.61
C GLU A 58 2.99 -3.09 4.36
N ALA A 59 1.91 -3.00 3.57
CA ALA A 59 1.75 -3.79 2.35
C ALA A 59 2.85 -3.51 1.31
N LEU A 60 3.24 -2.24 1.15
CA LEU A 60 4.30 -1.85 0.22
C LEU A 60 5.68 -2.39 0.63
N MET A 61 5.99 -2.39 1.93
CA MET A 61 7.23 -2.98 2.45
C MET A 61 7.27 -4.50 2.23
N LEU A 62 6.16 -5.20 2.47
CA LEU A 62 6.03 -6.64 2.24
C LEU A 62 6.14 -6.97 0.74
N ALA A 63 5.52 -6.18 -0.13
CA ALA A 63 5.65 -6.33 -1.58
C ALA A 63 7.12 -6.23 -2.04
N ILE A 64 7.88 -5.27 -1.52
CA ILE A 64 9.29 -5.10 -1.87
C ILE A 64 10.11 -6.29 -1.38
N LYS A 65 9.92 -6.73 -0.13
CA LYS A 65 10.57 -7.94 0.41
C LYS A 65 10.29 -9.18 -0.44
N GLN A 66 9.04 -9.35 -0.90
CA GLN A 66 8.67 -10.46 -1.77
C GLN A 66 9.40 -10.41 -3.11
N VAL A 67 9.55 -9.21 -3.71
CA VAL A 67 10.30 -9.02 -4.96
C VAL A 67 11.80 -9.26 -4.76
N GLU A 68 12.33 -8.93 -3.58
CA GLU A 68 13.71 -9.25 -3.17
C GLU A 68 13.92 -10.73 -2.82
N GLY A 69 12.90 -11.58 -2.95
CA GLY A 69 13.00 -13.03 -2.81
C GLY A 69 12.66 -13.58 -1.42
N GLN A 70 12.17 -12.76 -0.50
CA GLN A 70 11.67 -13.22 0.80
C GLN A 70 10.26 -13.80 0.65
N ASP A 71 9.95 -14.90 1.33
CA ASP A 71 8.59 -15.46 1.34
C ASP A 71 7.73 -14.74 2.39
N VAL A 72 6.99 -13.73 1.94
CA VAL A 72 6.11 -12.88 2.77
C VAL A 72 4.72 -12.72 2.14
N GLN A 73 4.35 -13.65 1.24
CA GLN A 73 3.13 -13.55 0.44
C GLN A 73 1.87 -13.60 1.32
N ALA A 74 1.89 -14.40 2.39
CA ALA A 74 0.77 -14.52 3.32
C ALA A 74 0.55 -13.21 4.10
N GLU A 75 1.63 -12.63 4.62
CA GLU A 75 1.64 -11.36 5.33
C GLU A 75 1.20 -10.23 4.42
N PHE A 76 1.67 -10.22 3.17
CA PHE A 76 1.26 -9.24 2.17
C PHE A 76 -0.25 -9.27 1.93
N LYS A 77 -0.82 -10.48 1.73
CA LYS A 77 -2.27 -10.63 1.53
C LYS A 77 -3.08 -10.23 2.76
N ARG A 78 -2.56 -10.49 3.95
CA ARG A 78 -3.17 -10.00 5.20
C ARG A 78 -3.19 -8.48 5.26
N ALA A 79 -2.05 -7.82 4.99
CA ALA A 79 -1.94 -6.37 5.01
C ALA A 79 -2.88 -5.70 3.98
N CYS A 80 -3.03 -6.28 2.79
CA CYS A 80 -3.98 -5.79 1.78
C CYS A 80 -5.43 -5.85 2.27
N LYS A 81 -5.85 -6.97 2.89
CA LYS A 81 -7.19 -7.12 3.47
C LYS A 81 -7.46 -6.13 4.59
N GLU A 82 -6.48 -5.89 5.45
CA GLU A 82 -6.60 -4.90 6.52
C GLU A 82 -6.74 -3.48 5.96
N PHE A 83 -5.97 -3.15 4.91
CA PHE A 83 -6.11 -1.88 4.19
C PHE A 83 -7.52 -1.72 3.58
N ASP A 84 -8.04 -2.75 2.89
CA ASP A 84 -9.38 -2.71 2.29
C ASP A 84 -10.47 -2.46 3.33
N SER A 85 -10.36 -3.11 4.50
CA SER A 85 -11.26 -2.89 5.63
C SER A 85 -11.21 -1.43 6.11
N VAL A 86 -10.01 -0.86 6.26
CA VAL A 86 -9.82 0.55 6.66
C VAL A 86 -10.47 1.49 5.64
N ILE A 87 -10.21 1.31 4.34
CA ILE A 87 -10.80 2.17 3.30
C ILE A 87 -12.32 2.03 3.22
N SER A 88 -12.86 0.81 3.37
CA SER A 88 -14.30 0.58 3.41
C SER A 88 -14.94 1.35 4.57
N ASN A 89 -14.36 1.26 5.77
CA ASN A 89 -14.84 1.98 6.96
C ASN A 89 -14.79 3.50 6.77
N MET A 90 -13.73 4.03 6.18
CA MET A 90 -13.58 5.46 5.90
C MET A 90 -14.62 5.98 4.88
N ASN A 91 -15.11 5.11 3.99
CA ASN A 91 -16.09 5.46 2.96
C ASN A 91 -17.53 5.06 3.32
N GLY A 92 -17.81 4.76 4.60
CA GLY A 92 -19.16 4.42 5.07
C GLY A 92 -19.60 3.00 4.68
N GLY A 93 -18.67 2.04 4.62
CA GLY A 93 -18.96 0.62 4.42
C GLY A 93 -19.04 0.15 2.96
N LYS A 94 -18.60 0.97 2.00
CA LYS A 94 -18.49 0.55 0.59
C LYS A 94 -17.17 -0.18 0.37
N SER A 95 -17.24 -1.50 0.21
CA SER A 95 -16.13 -2.33 -0.24
C SER A 95 -15.84 -2.07 -1.72
N TYR A 96 -14.59 -1.77 -2.06
CA TYR A 96 -14.17 -1.47 -3.43
C TYR A 96 -13.50 -2.62 -4.17
N GLY A 97 -13.52 -3.84 -3.59
CA GLY A 97 -13.10 -5.07 -4.28
C GLY A 97 -11.83 -4.88 -5.10
N ILE A 98 -10.69 -4.69 -4.41
CA ILE A 98 -9.37 -4.72 -5.06
C ILE A 98 -9.05 -6.16 -5.48
#